data_AF-A0A561WQE4-F1
#
_entry.id   AF-A0A561WQE4-F1
#
_cell.length_a   1.000
_cell.length_b   1.000
_cell.length_c   1.000
_cell.angle_alpha   90.00
_cell.angle_beta   90.00
_cell.angle_gamma   90.00
#
_symmetry.space_group_name_H-M   'P 1'
#
loop_
_entity.id
_entity.type
_entity.pdbx_description
1 polymer ?
#
loop_
_entity_poly.entity_id
_entity_poly.type
_entity_poly.pdbx_seq_one_letter_code
_entity_poly.pdbx_strand_id
1 'polypeptide(L)'
;MTRTIPARRALPWWPDLLLVAAFVALTGALVDGHLLSLDQRVADWALTHQPAVPYWSARVLNYLGQGGQVLTPVGLILTGLLVHRTRSVRAALPFVAAYVVTYLTIGPMKLFFDRAAPRYPGPFRTEMFNPVASGVESRSFPSGHVGNSLVWFTVFAILAAALLRRALTRGEWFALRVLPVVIVFSTTLYTGFHWLTDSVAGLLLGLVLARLVQRVPWDRVPLPDLRGWERPAGL
;
A
#
# COMPACT_ATOMS: atom_id res chain seq x y z
N MET A 1 17.83 15.77 32.17
CA MET A 1 17.21 16.60 31.12
C MET A 1 16.12 15.79 30.41
N THR A 2 14.88 15.94 30.83
CA THR A 2 13.68 15.37 30.18
C THR A 2 13.47 16.09 28.85
N ARG A 3 13.92 15.49 27.76
CA ARG A 3 13.58 15.94 26.40
C ARG A 3 12.08 15.73 26.23
N THR A 4 11.29 16.78 26.39
CA THR A 4 9.87 16.78 25.99
C THR A 4 9.83 16.49 24.50
N ILE A 5 9.48 15.26 24.14
CA ILE A 5 9.23 14.88 22.75
C ILE A 5 8.09 15.77 22.26
N PRO A 6 8.28 16.57 21.19
CA PRO A 6 7.22 17.41 20.67
C PRO A 6 5.98 16.55 20.44
N ALA A 7 4.82 16.97 20.96
CA ALA A 7 3.56 16.29 20.70
C ALA A 7 3.39 16.16 19.19
N ARG A 8 3.30 14.93 18.67
CA ARG A 8 2.99 14.69 17.25
C ARG A 8 1.71 15.46 16.93
N ARG A 9 1.78 16.41 15.99
CA ARG A 9 0.62 17.20 15.56
C ARG A 9 -0.45 16.23 15.07
N ALA A 10 -1.63 16.25 15.69
CA ALA A 10 -2.72 15.37 15.31
C ALA A 10 -3.09 15.62 13.84
N LEU A 11 -3.04 14.58 13.01
CA LEU A 11 -3.41 14.69 11.60
C LEU A 11 -4.93 14.85 11.51
N PRO A 12 -5.45 15.92 10.89
CA PRO A 12 -6.89 16.12 10.75
C PRO A 12 -7.52 14.96 9.98
N TRP A 13 -8.78 14.64 10.28
CA TRP A 13 -9.52 13.51 9.68
C TRP A 13 -10.20 13.86 8.35
N TRP A 14 -10.44 15.14 8.07
CA TRP A 14 -11.12 15.56 6.84
C TRP A 14 -10.47 15.04 5.55
N PRO A 15 -9.13 14.94 5.40
CA PRO A 15 -8.55 14.40 4.19
C PRO A 15 -8.89 12.92 4.01
N ASP A 16 -8.95 12.15 5.11
CA ASP A 16 -9.30 10.73 5.07
C ASP A 16 -10.77 10.55 4.68
N LEU A 17 -11.66 11.42 5.18
CA LEU A 17 -13.07 11.43 4.76
C LEU A 17 -13.21 11.73 3.27
N LEU A 18 -12.46 12.71 2.74
CA LEU A 18 -12.47 13.00 1.31
C LEU A 18 -11.90 11.85 0.46
N LEU A 19 -10.82 11.21 0.92
CA LEU A 19 -10.24 10.06 0.23
C LEU A 19 -11.21 8.87 0.20
N VAL A 20 -11.90 8.60 1.31
CA VAL A 20 -12.94 7.56 1.38
C VAL A 20 -14.12 7.93 0.49
N ALA A 21 -14.60 9.18 0.53
CA ALA A 21 -15.69 9.62 -0.33
C ALA A 21 -15.34 9.49 -1.83
N ALA A 22 -14.12 9.89 -2.21
CA ALA A 22 -13.62 9.73 -3.57
C ALA A 22 -13.49 8.25 -3.97
N PHE A 23 -13.03 7.39 -3.06
CA PHE A 23 -12.95 5.95 -3.29
C PHE A 23 -14.34 5.34 -3.52
N VAL A 24 -15.32 5.68 -2.68
CA VAL A 24 -16.71 5.22 -2.82
C VAL A 24 -17.34 5.73 -4.12
N ALA A 25 -17.17 7.01 -4.44
CA ALA A 25 -17.68 7.59 -5.67
C ALA A 25 -17.08 6.94 -6.93
N LEU A 26 -15.76 6.71 -6.94
CA LEU A 26 -15.08 5.99 -8.03
C LEU A 26 -15.60 4.55 -8.15
N THR A 27 -15.79 3.86 -7.01
CA THR A 27 -16.31 2.49 -6.99
C THR A 27 -17.72 2.42 -7.56
N GLY A 28 -18.62 3.32 -7.12
CA GLY A 28 -19.98 3.40 -7.65
C GLY A 28 -19.99 3.69 -9.15
N ALA A 29 -19.19 4.66 -9.61
CA ALA A 29 -19.07 4.96 -11.04
C ALA A 29 -18.62 3.75 -11.87
N LEU A 30 -17.69 2.93 -11.36
CA LEU A 30 -17.24 1.71 -12.03
C LEU A 30 -18.31 0.61 -12.05
N VAL A 31 -19.07 0.46 -10.96
CA VAL A 31 -20.21 -0.48 -10.89
C VAL A 31 -21.29 -0.09 -11.91
N ASP A 32 -21.52 1.21 -12.10
CA ASP A 32 -22.47 1.74 -13.10
C ASP A 32 -21.90 1.74 -14.54
N GLY A 33 -20.71 1.19 -14.75
CA GLY A 33 -20.09 1.05 -16.07
C GLY A 33 -19.42 2.31 -16.61
N HIS A 34 -19.29 3.36 -15.80
CA HIS A 34 -18.51 4.54 -16.17
C HIS A 34 -17.00 4.25 -16.14
N LEU A 35 -16.23 5.04 -16.90
CA LEU A 35 -14.77 4.97 -16.97
C LEU A 35 -14.19 3.66 -17.55
N LEU A 36 -14.99 2.63 -17.82
CA LEU A 36 -14.51 1.35 -18.38
C LEU A 36 -13.82 1.53 -19.74
N SER A 37 -14.31 2.44 -20.58
CA SER A 37 -13.69 2.77 -21.88
C SER A 37 -12.36 3.53 -21.73
N LEU A 38 -12.18 4.28 -20.64
CA LEU A 38 -10.90 4.92 -20.33
C LEU A 38 -9.89 3.85 -19.89
N ASP A 39 -10.30 2.95 -18.99
CA ASP A 39 -9.47 1.83 -18.55
C ASP A 39 -9.01 0.97 -19.72
N GLN A 40 -9.93 0.61 -20.63
CA GLN A 40 -9.62 -0.20 -21.81
C GLN A 40 -8.63 0.52 -22.72
N ARG A 41 -8.83 1.81 -23.04
CA ARG A 41 -7.90 2.58 -23.88
C ARG A 41 -6.49 2.66 -23.30
N VAL A 42 -6.37 2.89 -21.99
CA VAL A 42 -5.06 2.95 -21.31
C VAL A 42 -4.39 1.59 -21.34
N ALA A 43 -5.12 0.51 -21.08
CA ALA A 43 -4.60 -0.85 -21.14
C ALA A 43 -4.17 -1.24 -22.56
N ASP A 44 -4.98 -0.95 -23.58
CA ASP A 44 -4.66 -1.26 -24.98
C ASP A 44 -3.39 -0.53 -25.43
N TRP A 45 -3.27 0.75 -25.11
CA TRP A 45 -2.04 1.50 -25.37
C TRP A 45 -0.85 0.86 -24.66
N ALA A 46 -0.96 0.57 -23.36
CA ALA A 46 0.13 -0.02 -22.58
C ALA A 46 0.56 -1.38 -23.13
N LEU A 47 -0.38 -2.26 -23.45
CA LEU A 47 -0.10 -3.62 -23.92
C LEU A 47 0.45 -3.66 -25.35
N THR A 48 0.12 -2.68 -26.19
CA THR A 48 0.66 -2.57 -27.55
C THR A 48 2.05 -1.93 -27.61
N HIS A 49 2.50 -1.30 -26.52
CA HIS A 49 3.80 -0.59 -26.45
C HIS A 49 4.77 -1.27 -25.47
N GLN A 50 4.97 -2.58 -25.58
CA GLN A 50 5.82 -3.36 -24.67
C GLN A 50 7.08 -3.96 -25.31
N PRO A 51 8.05 -3.14 -25.76
CA PRO A 51 9.36 -3.67 -26.12
C PRO A 51 10.01 -4.37 -24.92
N ALA A 52 10.81 -5.41 -25.19
CA ALA A 52 11.28 -6.34 -24.17
C ALA A 52 12.01 -5.67 -23.00
N VAL A 53 12.91 -4.71 -23.27
CA VAL A 53 13.69 -4.04 -22.23
C VAL A 53 12.78 -3.24 -21.29
N PRO A 54 11.97 -2.25 -21.75
CA PRO A 54 11.01 -1.56 -20.89
C PRO A 54 10.01 -2.49 -20.18
N TYR A 55 9.54 -3.56 -20.85
CA TYR A 55 8.67 -4.56 -20.22
C TYR A 55 9.33 -5.23 -19.01
N TRP A 56 10.53 -5.78 -19.17
CA TRP A 56 11.21 -6.46 -18.07
C TRP A 56 11.64 -5.50 -16.97
N SER A 57 12.09 -4.28 -17.31
CA SER A 57 12.37 -3.24 -16.33
C SER A 57 11.13 -2.91 -15.50
N ALA A 58 9.97 -2.72 -16.16
CA ALA A 58 8.73 -2.45 -15.45
C ALA A 58 8.27 -3.63 -14.60
N ARG A 59 8.42 -4.87 -15.08
CA ARG A 59 8.10 -6.08 -14.29
C ARG A 59 8.95 -6.17 -13.02
N VAL A 60 10.24 -5.90 -13.12
CA VAL A 60 11.16 -5.90 -11.96
C VAL A 60 10.78 -4.79 -10.98
N LEU A 61 10.59 -3.57 -11.48
CA LEU A 61 10.23 -2.42 -10.65
C LEU A 61 8.84 -2.57 -10.00
N ASN A 62 7.93 -3.31 -10.63
CA ASN A 62 6.60 -3.55 -10.06
C ASN A 62 6.64 -4.40 -8.78
N TYR A 63 7.70 -5.18 -8.55
CA TYR A 63 7.88 -5.91 -7.28
C TYR A 63 7.97 -4.99 -6.05
N LEU A 64 8.22 -3.69 -6.22
CA LEU A 64 8.12 -2.71 -5.13
C LEU A 64 6.68 -2.63 -4.55
N GLY A 65 5.65 -3.09 -5.26
CA GLY A 65 4.28 -3.21 -4.75
C GLY A 65 3.95 -4.60 -4.18
N GLN A 66 4.89 -5.55 -4.25
CA GLN A 66 4.60 -6.94 -3.97
C GLN A 66 4.76 -7.28 -2.48
N GLY A 67 3.60 -7.47 -1.83
CA GLY A 67 3.50 -7.67 -0.38
C GLY A 67 4.33 -8.83 0.14
N GLY A 68 4.13 -10.03 -0.41
CA GLY A 68 4.78 -11.25 0.10
C GLY A 68 6.25 -11.39 -0.28
N GLN A 69 6.62 -11.09 -1.53
CA GLN A 69 7.96 -11.41 -2.06
C GLN A 69 9.02 -10.35 -1.74
N VAL A 70 8.64 -9.08 -1.59
CA VAL A 70 9.61 -7.98 -1.34
C VAL A 70 9.30 -7.25 -0.05
N LEU A 71 8.08 -6.73 0.10
CA LEU A 71 7.75 -5.83 1.20
C LEU A 71 7.82 -6.55 2.56
N THR A 72 7.38 -7.81 2.63
CA THR A 72 7.42 -8.61 3.85
C THR A 72 8.84 -8.93 4.30
N PRO A 73 9.73 -9.51 3.47
CA PRO A 73 11.13 -9.71 3.85
C PRO A 73 11.83 -8.43 4.32
N VAL A 74 11.65 -7.32 3.59
CA VAL A 74 12.24 -6.03 3.99
C VAL A 74 11.68 -5.56 5.33
N GLY A 75 10.36 -5.65 5.52
CA GLY A 75 9.71 -5.31 6.78
C GLY A 75 10.17 -6.16 7.96
N LEU A 76 10.35 -7.47 7.75
CA LEU A 76 10.88 -8.40 8.75
C LEU A 76 12.31 -8.04 9.14
N ILE A 77 13.17 -7.73 8.17
CA ILE A 77 14.55 -7.31 8.43
C ILE A 77 14.58 -6.02 9.26
N LEU A 78 13.89 -4.96 8.81
CA LEU A 78 13.87 -3.68 9.53
C LEU A 78 13.29 -3.82 10.95
N THR A 79 12.21 -4.60 11.08
CA THR A 79 11.58 -4.89 12.36
C THR A 79 12.53 -5.67 13.27
N GLY A 80 13.14 -6.75 12.76
CA GLY A 80 14.08 -7.59 13.50
C GLY A 80 15.30 -6.81 13.98
N LEU A 81 15.86 -5.94 13.15
CA LEU A 81 16.95 -5.04 13.52
C LEU A 81 16.53 -4.10 14.67
N LEU A 82 15.33 -3.52 14.59
CA LEU A 82 14.84 -2.60 15.62
C LEU A 82 14.51 -3.35 16.91
N VAL A 83 13.86 -4.51 16.85
CA VAL A 83 13.60 -5.40 18.00
C VAL A 83 14.91 -5.81 18.65
N HIS A 84 15.91 -6.22 17.87
CA HIS A 84 17.21 -6.64 18.40
C HIS A 84 17.90 -5.49 19.15
N ARG A 85 17.90 -4.29 18.55
CA ARG A 85 18.51 -3.09 19.13
C ARG A 85 17.79 -2.61 20.39
N THR A 86 16.46 -2.61 20.37
CA THR A 86 15.63 -1.99 21.41
C THR A 86 15.10 -2.99 22.42
N ARG A 87 15.20 -4.31 22.18
CA ARG A 87 14.52 -5.39 22.92
C ARG A 87 13.10 -4.99 23.33
N SER A 88 12.34 -4.48 22.36
CA SER A 88 10.98 -4.00 22.59
C SER A 88 10.03 -4.67 21.61
N VAL A 89 8.91 -5.17 22.13
CA VAL A 89 7.81 -5.70 21.31
C VAL A 89 7.15 -4.61 20.47
N ARG A 90 7.21 -3.34 20.91
CA ARG A 90 6.63 -2.20 20.18
C ARG A 90 7.20 -2.04 18.78
N ALA A 91 8.48 -2.39 18.60
CA ALA A 91 9.16 -2.38 17.30
C ALA A 91 8.45 -3.22 16.23
N ALA A 92 7.69 -4.26 16.62
CA ALA A 92 6.93 -5.11 15.71
C ALA A 92 5.53 -4.58 15.37
N LEU A 93 4.99 -3.64 16.16
CA LEU A 93 3.61 -3.18 15.98
C LEU A 93 3.34 -2.53 14.61
N PRO A 94 4.22 -1.67 14.05
CA PRO A 94 4.00 -1.12 12.71
C PRO A 94 3.91 -2.20 11.62
N PHE A 95 4.75 -3.25 11.72
CA PHE A 95 4.76 -4.38 10.78
C PHE A 95 3.45 -5.18 10.86
N VAL A 96 3.02 -5.52 12.07
CA VAL A 96 1.75 -6.22 12.29
C VAL A 96 0.57 -5.38 11.78
N ALA A 97 0.60 -4.07 12.06
CA ALA A 97 -0.42 -3.16 11.60
C ALA A 97 -0.52 -3.11 10.07
N ALA A 98 0.59 -3.13 9.33
CA ALA A 98 0.55 -3.19 7.86
C ALA A 98 -0.24 -4.42 7.37
N TYR A 99 0.00 -5.59 7.96
CA TYR A 99 -0.75 -6.79 7.65
C TYR A 99 -2.23 -6.65 7.98
N VAL A 100 -2.54 -6.23 9.21
CA VAL A 100 -3.92 -6.08 9.68
C VAL A 100 -4.69 -5.13 8.76
N VAL A 101 -4.17 -3.93 8.48
CA VAL A 101 -4.90 -2.95 7.68
C VAL A 101 -5.05 -3.41 6.23
N THR A 102 -4.05 -4.05 5.62
CA THR A 102 -4.13 -4.50 4.21
C THR A 102 -5.02 -5.73 4.04
N TYR A 103 -4.88 -6.74 4.92
CA TYR A 103 -5.69 -7.96 4.85
C TYR A 103 -7.15 -7.74 5.23
N LEU A 104 -7.46 -6.80 6.12
CA LEU A 104 -8.85 -6.52 6.49
C LEU A 104 -9.57 -5.55 5.55
N THR A 105 -8.86 -4.96 4.57
CA THR A 105 -9.45 -3.98 3.63
C THR A 105 -9.31 -4.43 2.19
N ILE A 106 -8.09 -4.40 1.63
CA ILE A 106 -7.80 -4.70 0.23
C ILE A 106 -8.17 -6.16 -0.10
N GLY A 107 -7.87 -7.10 0.80
CA GLY A 107 -8.16 -8.52 0.61
C GLY A 107 -9.66 -8.80 0.37
N PRO A 108 -10.55 -8.45 1.32
CA PRO A 108 -11.99 -8.59 1.18
C PRO A 108 -12.55 -7.86 -0.04
N MET A 109 -12.09 -6.64 -0.32
CA MET A 109 -12.55 -5.90 -1.51
C MET A 109 -12.20 -6.64 -2.81
N LYS A 110 -10.99 -7.21 -2.89
CA LYS A 110 -10.58 -8.03 -4.04
C LYS A 110 -11.43 -9.28 -4.24
N LEU A 111 -11.91 -9.87 -3.15
CA LEU A 111 -12.82 -11.03 -3.20
C LEU A 111 -14.25 -10.63 -3.51
N PHE A 112 -14.67 -9.43 -3.11
CA PHE A 112 -16.05 -8.98 -3.27
C PHE A 112 -16.33 -8.45 -4.67
N PHE A 113 -15.42 -7.67 -5.24
CA PHE A 113 -15.65 -7.03 -6.53
C PHE A 113 -15.32 -7.91 -7.74
N ASP A 114 -14.51 -8.96 -7.59
CA ASP A 114 -14.15 -9.94 -8.64
C ASP A 114 -13.92 -9.33 -10.05
N ARG A 115 -13.33 -8.12 -10.09
CA ARG A 115 -12.98 -7.43 -11.33
C ARG A 115 -11.69 -8.04 -11.88
N ALA A 116 -11.71 -8.60 -13.08
CA ALA A 116 -10.53 -9.21 -13.66
C ALA A 116 -9.49 -8.16 -14.10
N ALA A 117 -8.22 -8.57 -14.26
CA ALA A 117 -7.13 -7.71 -14.69
C ALA A 117 -7.12 -7.51 -16.22
N PRO A 118 -6.41 -6.48 -16.75
CA PRO A 118 -6.28 -6.28 -18.19
C PRO A 118 -5.80 -7.50 -18.98
N ARG A 119 -4.89 -8.30 -18.39
CA ARG A 119 -4.36 -9.53 -19.00
C ARG A 119 -5.24 -10.76 -18.82
N TYR A 120 -6.37 -10.65 -18.14
CA TYR A 120 -7.29 -11.77 -17.99
C TYR A 120 -7.76 -12.23 -19.39
N PRO A 121 -7.65 -13.53 -19.72
CA PRO A 121 -7.96 -14.04 -21.07
C PRO A 121 -9.46 -14.16 -21.35
N GLY A 122 -10.30 -14.16 -20.31
CA GLY A 122 -11.75 -14.29 -20.45
C GLY A 122 -12.49 -12.98 -20.74
N PRO A 123 -13.80 -13.06 -20.99
CA PRO A 123 -14.63 -11.90 -21.32
C PRO A 123 -14.91 -11.01 -20.10
N PHE A 124 -15.52 -9.85 -20.34
CA PHE A 124 -16.02 -8.91 -19.32
C PHE A 124 -14.96 -8.43 -18.31
N ARG A 125 -13.67 -8.48 -18.68
CA ARG A 125 -12.55 -8.17 -17.76
C ARG A 125 -12.59 -6.75 -17.18
N THR A 126 -13.21 -5.80 -17.87
CA THR A 126 -13.35 -4.42 -17.38
C THR A 126 -14.45 -4.26 -16.34
N GLU A 127 -15.43 -5.15 -16.32
CA GLU A 127 -16.65 -5.03 -15.50
C GLU A 127 -16.39 -5.45 -14.05
N MET A 128 -17.04 -4.74 -13.12
CA MET A 128 -17.15 -5.18 -11.73
C MET A 128 -18.04 -6.42 -11.65
N PHE A 129 -17.79 -7.27 -10.65
CA PHE A 129 -18.54 -8.50 -10.39
C PHE A 129 -18.58 -9.45 -11.59
N ASN A 130 -17.42 -9.67 -12.23
CA ASN A 130 -17.34 -10.51 -13.42
C ASN A 130 -17.72 -11.98 -13.08
N PRO A 131 -18.81 -12.51 -13.67
CA PRO A 131 -19.40 -13.79 -13.24
C PRO A 131 -18.57 -15.02 -13.62
N VAL A 132 -17.60 -14.86 -14.53
CA VAL A 132 -16.77 -15.96 -15.04
C VAL A 132 -15.30 -15.80 -14.69
N ALA A 133 -14.95 -14.72 -13.97
CA ALA A 133 -13.57 -14.44 -13.61
C ALA A 133 -13.02 -15.51 -12.66
N SER A 134 -11.89 -16.10 -13.04
CA SER A 134 -11.23 -17.16 -12.27
C SER A 134 -9.71 -17.12 -12.42
N GLY A 135 -8.99 -17.71 -11.47
CA GLY A 135 -7.53 -17.75 -11.47
C GLY A 135 -6.87 -16.50 -10.87
N VAL A 136 -5.57 -16.35 -11.09
CA VAL A 136 -4.75 -15.31 -10.42
C VAL A 136 -5.10 -13.90 -10.91
N GLU A 137 -5.51 -13.79 -12.17
CA GLU A 137 -5.84 -12.51 -12.82
C GLU A 137 -7.32 -12.11 -12.63
N SER A 138 -8.10 -12.83 -11.82
CA SER A 138 -9.53 -12.54 -11.63
C SER A 138 -9.82 -11.46 -10.57
N ARG A 139 -8.80 -10.95 -9.86
CA ARG A 139 -8.97 -10.07 -8.69
C ARG A 139 -8.09 -8.83 -8.76
N SER A 140 -8.44 -7.93 -9.66
CA SER A 140 -7.71 -6.70 -9.94
C SER A 140 -8.12 -5.55 -8.99
N PHE A 141 -9.41 -5.28 -8.81
CA PHE A 141 -9.89 -4.13 -8.03
C PHE A 141 -9.97 -4.37 -6.51
N PRO A 142 -9.53 -3.43 -5.65
CA PRO A 142 -8.62 -2.32 -5.96
C PRO A 142 -7.17 -2.81 -6.12
N SER A 143 -6.29 -1.99 -6.68
CA SER A 143 -4.88 -2.33 -6.89
C SER A 143 -4.16 -2.61 -5.57
N GLY A 144 -3.81 -3.89 -5.36
CA GLY A 144 -3.07 -4.33 -4.19
C GLY A 144 -1.62 -3.85 -4.22
N HIS A 145 -1.01 -3.78 -5.40
CA HIS A 145 0.35 -3.29 -5.57
C HIS A 145 0.50 -1.83 -5.08
N VAL A 146 -0.41 -0.95 -5.53
CA VAL A 146 -0.40 0.46 -5.14
C VAL A 146 -0.73 0.61 -3.65
N GLY A 147 -1.80 -0.03 -3.18
CA GLY A 147 -2.20 0.03 -1.77
C GLY A 147 -1.12 -0.49 -0.81
N ASN A 148 -0.50 -1.63 -1.14
CA ASN A 148 0.62 -2.19 -0.38
C ASN A 148 1.81 -1.23 -0.34
N SER A 149 2.20 -0.65 -1.49
CA SER A 149 3.33 0.28 -1.52
C SER A 149 3.11 1.46 -0.55
N LEU A 150 1.92 2.06 -0.53
CA LEU A 150 1.62 3.17 0.39
C LEU A 150 1.73 2.76 1.87
N VAL A 151 1.18 1.61 2.24
CA VAL A 151 1.20 1.13 3.64
C VAL A 151 2.61 0.72 4.06
N TRP A 152 3.26 -0.14 3.29
CA TRP A 152 4.54 -0.71 3.66
C TRP A 152 5.68 0.30 3.63
N PHE A 153 5.73 1.19 2.65
CA PHE A 153 6.75 2.26 2.65
C PHE A 153 6.51 3.30 3.76
N THR A 154 5.27 3.45 4.25
CA THR A 154 4.99 4.21 5.48
C THR A 154 5.58 3.51 6.71
N VAL A 155 5.41 2.19 6.82
CA VAL A 155 6.03 1.40 7.89
C VAL A 155 7.56 1.47 7.82
N PHE A 156 8.15 1.34 6.64
CA PHE A 156 9.59 1.45 6.46
C PHE A 156 10.10 2.83 6.87
N ALA A 157 9.37 3.90 6.58
CA ALA A 157 9.74 5.24 7.02
C ALA A 157 9.75 5.39 8.54
N ILE A 158 8.77 4.79 9.23
CA ILE A 158 8.70 4.78 10.70
C ILE A 158 9.88 3.99 11.28
N LEU A 159 10.10 2.76 10.79
CA LEU A 159 11.19 1.90 11.27
C LEU A 159 12.57 2.49 10.97
N ALA A 160 12.77 3.07 9.77
CA ALA A 160 14.02 3.72 9.39
C ALA A 160 14.32 4.93 10.28
N ALA A 161 13.33 5.78 10.56
CA ALA A 161 13.52 6.92 11.47
C ALA A 161 13.93 6.47 12.88
N ALA A 162 13.31 5.41 13.40
CA ALA A 162 13.64 4.83 14.70
C ALA A 162 15.07 4.24 14.71
N LEU A 163 15.44 3.48 13.68
CA LEU A 163 16.78 2.90 13.52
C LEU A 163 17.87 3.97 13.40
N LEU A 164 17.60 5.05 12.65
CA LEU A 164 18.51 6.17 12.46
C LEU A 164 18.55 7.12 13.67
N ARG A 165 17.58 7.01 14.59
CA ARG A 165 17.41 7.89 15.76
C ARG A 165 17.29 9.37 15.40
N ARG A 166 16.75 9.65 14.21
CA ARG A 166 16.47 11.00 13.71
C ARG A 166 15.27 10.97 12.76
N ALA A 167 14.65 12.13 12.59
CA ALA A 167 13.69 12.29 11.52
C ALA A 167 14.37 12.08 10.15
N LEU A 168 13.62 11.52 9.20
CA LEU A 168 14.03 11.48 7.80
C LEU A 168 14.07 12.91 7.26
N THR A 169 15.09 13.21 6.46
CA THR A 169 15.12 14.44 5.66
C THR A 169 13.99 14.45 4.63
N ARG A 170 13.69 15.61 4.05
CA ARG A 170 12.66 15.72 3.00
C ARG A 170 12.95 14.81 1.80
N GLY A 171 14.22 14.72 1.41
CA GLY A 171 14.66 13.85 0.31
C GLY A 171 14.48 12.37 0.62
N GLU A 172 14.90 11.92 1.80
CA GLU A 172 14.71 10.54 2.24
C GLU A 172 13.23 10.16 2.37
N TRP A 173 12.42 11.08 2.91
CA TRP A 173 10.99 10.87 3.02
C TRP A 173 10.34 10.71 1.63
N PHE A 174 10.70 11.56 0.67
CA PHE A 174 10.20 11.49 -0.70
C PHE A 174 10.65 10.19 -1.39
N ALA A 175 11.95 9.88 -1.31
CA ALA A 175 12.53 8.69 -1.91
C ALA A 175 11.92 7.40 -1.36
N LEU A 176 11.53 7.39 -0.08
CA LEU A 176 10.96 6.21 0.55
C LEU A 176 9.43 6.12 0.37
N ARG A 177 8.69 7.23 0.49
CA ARG A 177 7.20 7.17 0.52
C ARG A 177 6.50 7.55 -0.77
N VAL A 178 7.15 8.29 -1.68
CA VAL A 178 6.51 8.78 -2.90
C VAL A 178 7.04 8.04 -4.12
N LEU A 179 8.36 7.99 -4.27
CA LEU A 179 9.00 7.41 -5.46
C LEU A 179 8.57 5.95 -5.73
N PRO A 180 8.53 5.04 -4.74
CA PRO A 180 8.12 3.66 -4.99
C PRO A 180 6.65 3.56 -5.40
N VAL A 181 5.77 4.41 -4.84
CA VAL A 181 4.35 4.43 -5.18
C VAL A 181 4.15 4.88 -6.62
N VAL A 182 4.87 5.93 -7.06
CA VAL A 182 4.83 6.40 -8.45
C VAL A 182 5.35 5.33 -9.40
N ILE A 183 6.48 4.68 -9.07
CA ILE A 183 7.03 3.58 -9.86
C ILE A 183 6.01 2.44 -9.96
N VAL A 184 5.43 2.01 -8.84
CA VAL A 184 4.46 0.91 -8.81
C VAL A 184 3.20 1.25 -9.58
N PHE A 185 2.67 2.47 -9.42
CA PHE A 185 1.51 2.95 -10.16
C PHE A 185 1.77 2.90 -11.66
N SER A 186 2.87 3.46 -12.15
CA SER A 186 3.19 3.45 -13.58
C SER A 186 3.43 2.04 -14.11
N THR A 187 4.18 1.23 -13.37
CA THR A 187 4.57 -0.12 -13.82
C THR A 187 3.40 -1.10 -13.81
N THR A 188 2.47 -1.01 -12.87
CA THR A 188 1.32 -1.92 -12.81
C THR A 188 0.32 -1.68 -13.95
N LEU A 189 0.16 -0.42 -14.36
CA LEU A 189 -0.60 -0.05 -15.56
C LEU A 189 0.11 -0.54 -16.80
N TYR A 190 1.39 -0.19 -16.93
CA TYR A 190 2.18 -0.52 -18.10
C TYR A 190 2.26 -2.03 -18.33
N THR A 191 2.42 -2.83 -17.26
CA THR A 191 2.50 -4.29 -17.36
C THR A 191 1.14 -4.97 -17.49
N GLY A 192 0.02 -4.26 -17.26
CA GLY A 192 -1.34 -4.79 -17.40
C GLY A 192 -1.83 -5.64 -16.22
N PHE A 193 -1.26 -5.46 -15.03
CA PHE A 193 -1.78 -6.12 -13.80
C PHE A 193 -3.01 -5.43 -13.25
N HIS A 194 -3.12 -4.12 -13.44
CA HIS A 194 -4.22 -3.32 -12.92
C HIS A 194 -4.71 -2.31 -13.95
N TRP A 195 -6.01 -2.03 -13.91
CA TRP A 195 -6.62 -0.92 -14.63
C TRP A 195 -6.16 0.43 -14.05
N LEU A 196 -6.37 1.52 -14.80
CA LEU A 196 -6.09 2.87 -14.31
C LEU A 196 -6.91 3.16 -13.05
N THR A 197 -8.22 2.90 -13.12
CA THR A 197 -9.12 3.17 -12.02
C THR A 197 -8.87 2.25 -10.81
N ASP A 198 -8.47 0.99 -11.00
CA ASP A 198 -8.02 0.11 -9.91
C ASP A 198 -6.82 0.70 -9.17
N SER A 199 -5.89 1.27 -9.92
CA SER A 199 -4.67 1.89 -9.38
C SER A 199 -4.98 3.17 -8.63
N VAL A 200 -5.91 3.99 -9.14
CA VAL A 200 -6.42 5.18 -8.43
C VAL A 200 -7.18 4.77 -7.17
N ALA A 201 -8.04 3.76 -7.21
CA ALA A 201 -8.75 3.24 -6.05
C ALA A 201 -7.76 2.71 -4.99
N GLY A 202 -6.73 1.97 -5.42
CA GLY A 202 -5.64 1.52 -4.56
C GLY A 202 -4.83 2.67 -3.95
N LEU A 203 -4.63 3.76 -4.68
CA LEU A 203 -3.98 4.99 -4.20
C LEU A 203 -4.84 5.66 -3.10
N LEU A 204 -6.13 5.87 -3.36
CA LEU A 204 -7.06 6.51 -2.43
C LEU A 204 -7.17 5.73 -1.12
N LEU A 205 -7.45 4.43 -1.22
CA LEU A 205 -7.54 3.55 -0.06
C LEU A 205 -6.19 3.44 0.66
N GLY A 206 -5.11 3.20 -0.08
CA GLY A 206 -3.76 3.08 0.48
C GLY A 206 -3.32 4.33 1.26
N LEU A 207 -3.72 5.53 0.81
CA LEU A 207 -3.42 6.78 1.51
C LEU A 207 -4.15 6.85 2.84
N VAL A 208 -5.43 6.45 2.89
CA VAL A 208 -6.19 6.36 4.15
C VAL A 208 -5.49 5.40 5.11
N LEU A 209 -5.17 4.18 4.66
CA LEU A 209 -4.52 3.17 5.49
C LEU A 209 -3.13 3.60 5.98
N ALA A 210 -2.32 4.19 5.11
CA ALA A 210 -1.01 4.74 5.46
C ALA A 210 -1.13 5.84 6.53
N ARG A 211 -2.13 6.73 6.42
CA ARG A 211 -2.39 7.78 7.40
C ARG A 211 -2.89 7.21 8.73
N LEU A 212 -3.72 6.15 8.72
CA LEU A 212 -4.12 5.43 9.94
C LEU A 212 -2.90 4.86 10.67
N VAL A 213 -2.02 4.15 9.95
CA VAL A 213 -0.75 3.62 10.50
C VAL A 213 0.12 4.76 11.07
N GLN A 214 0.23 5.88 10.37
CA GLN A 214 1.05 7.02 10.81
C GLN A 214 0.53 7.71 12.09
N ARG A 215 -0.78 7.65 12.35
CA ARG A 215 -1.42 8.26 13.52
C ARG A 215 -1.16 7.51 14.82
N VAL A 216 -0.93 6.20 14.75
CA VAL A 216 -0.81 5.40 15.96
C VAL A 216 0.42 5.84 16.77
N PRO A 217 0.26 6.17 18.06
CA PRO A 217 1.39 6.48 18.92
C PRO A 217 2.02 5.17 19.41
N TRP A 218 2.80 4.51 18.55
CA TRP A 218 3.34 3.16 18.78
C TRP A 218 4.06 3.00 20.13
N ASP A 219 4.83 3.99 20.56
CA ASP A 219 5.51 4.00 21.86
C ASP A 219 4.58 4.12 23.08
N ARG A 220 3.30 4.47 22.87
CA ARG A 220 2.28 4.65 23.92
C ARG A 220 1.15 3.63 23.87
N VAL A 221 1.17 2.69 22.92
CA VAL A 221 0.19 1.59 22.86
C VAL A 221 0.20 0.83 24.20
N PRO A 222 -0.91 0.68 24.93
CA PRO A 222 -0.91 -0.08 26.18
C PRO A 222 -0.48 -1.53 25.94
N LEU A 223 0.45 -2.03 26.75
CA LEU A 223 0.91 -3.42 26.71
C LEU A 223 0.86 -3.99 28.14
N PRO A 224 0.62 -5.30 28.31
CA PRO A 224 0.77 -5.95 29.60
C PRO A 224 2.25 -5.90 30.06
N ASP A 225 2.51 -6.28 31.31
CA ASP A 225 3.89 -6.46 31.77
C ASP A 225 4.56 -7.60 30.97
N LEU A 226 5.56 -7.23 30.18
CA LEU A 226 6.33 -8.14 29.33
C LEU A 226 7.78 -8.24 29.83
N ARG A 227 8.00 -8.12 31.15
CA ARG A 227 9.31 -8.26 31.80
C ARG A 227 10.36 -7.34 31.18
N GLY A 228 9.97 -6.08 30.90
CA GLY A 228 10.85 -5.05 30.35
C GLY A 228 10.84 -4.94 28.83
N TRP A 229 10.14 -5.82 28.10
CA TRP A 229 9.99 -5.75 26.63
C TRP A 229 8.89 -4.79 26.18
N GLU A 230 8.09 -4.26 27.10
CA GLU A 230 7.05 -3.25 26.87
C GLU A 230 7.59 -1.82 26.74
N ARG A 231 8.91 -1.64 26.89
CA ARG A 231 9.60 -0.34 26.82
C ARG A 231 9.50 0.33 25.44
N PRO A 232 9.61 1.67 25.33
CA PRO A 232 9.61 2.39 24.06
C PRO A 232 10.69 1.90 23.08
N ALA A 233 10.37 1.87 21.79
CA ALA A 233 11.28 1.52 20.70
C ALA A 233 11.77 2.74 19.91
N GLY A 234 11.30 3.95 20.24
CA GLY A 234 11.65 5.18 19.52
C GLY A 234 10.81 5.39 18.26
N LEU A 235 9.53 4.98 18.30
CA LEU A 235 8.58 4.99 17.20
C LEU A 235 7.66 6.21 17.20
#